data_AF-A0A377ZWU4-F1
#
_entry.id   AF-A0A377ZWU4-F1
#
_cell.length_a   1.000
_cell.length_b   1.000
_cell.length_c   1.000
_cell.angle_alpha   90.00
_cell.angle_beta   90.00
_cell.angle_gamma   90.00
#
_symmetry.space_group_name_H-M   'P 1'
#
loop_
_entity.id
_entity.type
_entity.pdbx_description
1 polymer ?
#
loop_
_entity_poly.entity_id
_entity_poly.type
_entity_poly.pdbx_seq_one_letter_code
_entity_poly.pdbx_strand_id
1 'polypeptide(L)'
;MDSLSHLLALLAPRCEVNLHCRFGGRWQAGHQQMRSGVVPWHVVLRGEGRLNVGGQTHHLRAGDVVLLPHGSPHLMESLVEWGQVLPVAHRV
;
A
#
# COMPACT_ATOMS: atom_id res chain seq x y z
N MET A 1 -1.65 31.77 2.48
CA MET A 1 -1.28 30.48 1.89
C MET A 1 0.22 30.44 1.82
N ASP A 2 0.88 29.43 2.37
CA ASP A 2 2.34 29.30 2.29
C ASP A 2 2.81 28.92 0.88
N SER A 3 4.11 29.02 0.63
CA SER A 3 4.72 28.78 -0.69
C SER A 3 4.55 27.34 -1.17
N LEU A 4 4.54 26.35 -0.26
CA LEU A 4 4.31 24.95 -0.60
C LEU A 4 2.85 24.74 -1.02
N SER A 5 1.90 25.28 -0.27
CA SER A 5 0.48 25.25 -0.61
C SER A 5 0.19 25.92 -1.97
N HIS A 6 0.83 27.06 -2.26
CA HIS A 6 0.71 27.74 -3.55
C HIS A 6 1.28 26.90 -4.70
N LEU A 7 2.45 26.28 -4.50
CA LEU A 7 3.06 25.40 -5.49
C LEU A 7 2.19 24.17 -5.78
N LEU A 8 1.61 23.54 -4.75
CA LEU A 8 0.71 22.40 -4.93
C LEU A 8 -0.54 22.79 -5.73
N ALA A 9 -1.09 23.98 -5.50
CA ALA A 9 -2.22 24.50 -6.29
C ALA A 9 -1.85 24.70 -7.76
N LEU A 10 -0.64 25.20 -8.05
CA LEU A 10 -0.15 25.36 -9.43
C LEU A 10 0.13 24.01 -10.12
N LEU A 11 0.69 23.05 -9.39
CA LEU A 11 1.01 21.72 -9.93
C LEU A 11 -0.25 20.87 -10.20
N ALA A 12 -1.35 21.16 -9.50
CA ALA A 12 -2.63 20.45 -9.60
C ALA A 12 -2.47 18.91 -9.70
N PRO A 13 -1.77 18.28 -8.74
CA PRO A 13 -1.45 16.86 -8.81
C PRO A 13 -2.73 16.04 -8.85
N ARG A 14 -2.80 15.11 -9.81
CA ARG A 14 -3.93 14.17 -9.92
C ARG A 14 -3.74 13.05 -8.91
N CYS A 15 -4.76 12.82 -8.10
CA CYS A 15 -4.83 11.66 -7.22
C CYS A 15 -5.87 10.69 -7.76
N GLU A 16 -5.50 9.41 -7.84
CA GLU A 16 -6.41 8.32 -8.16
C GLU A 16 -6.42 7.37 -6.96
N VAL A 17 -7.63 6.98 -6.54
CA VAL A 17 -7.83 6.01 -5.45
C VAL A 17 -8.29 4.71 -6.06
N ASN A 18 -7.45 3.66 -5.95
CA ASN A 18 -7.85 2.32 -6.31
C ASN A 18 -8.63 1.68 -5.15
N LEU A 19 -9.97 1.66 -5.24
CA LEU A 19 -10.86 1.14 -4.19
C LEU A 19 -10.99 -0.41 -4.18
N HIS A 20 -10.35 -1.12 -5.11
CA HIS A 20 -10.52 -2.57 -5.28
C HIS A 20 -9.46 -3.44 -4.57
N CYS A 21 -8.67 -2.88 -3.66
CA CYS A 21 -7.65 -3.61 -2.90
C CYS A 21 -8.24 -4.45 -1.76
N ARG A 22 -9.10 -5.42 -2.09
CA ARG A 22 -9.65 -6.40 -1.14
C ARG A 22 -8.95 -7.73 -1.34
N PHE A 23 -8.10 -8.10 -0.39
CA PHE A 23 -7.34 -9.34 -0.43
C PHE A 23 -7.78 -10.28 0.68
N GLY A 24 -7.76 -11.58 0.42
CA GLY A 24 -8.09 -12.63 1.39
C GLY A 24 -7.28 -13.88 1.11
N GLY A 25 -7.05 -14.69 2.14
CA GLY A 25 -6.17 -15.85 1.99
C GLY A 25 -4.72 -15.46 1.78
N ARG A 26 -3.99 -16.31 1.05
CA ARG A 26 -2.64 -16.02 0.58
C ARG A 26 -2.70 -15.09 -0.63
N TRP A 27 -2.00 -13.98 -0.59
CA TRP A 27 -1.97 -13.03 -1.70
C TRP A 27 -0.64 -12.29 -1.79
N GLN A 28 -0.32 -11.83 -3.00
CA GLN A 28 0.83 -11.00 -3.32
C GLN A 28 0.43 -9.97 -4.38
N ALA A 29 0.85 -8.72 -4.19
CA ALA A 29 0.61 -7.60 -5.10
C ALA A 29 1.93 -6.84 -5.31
N GLY A 30 2.60 -7.14 -6.42
CA GLY A 30 3.87 -6.54 -6.79
C GLY A 30 3.69 -5.32 -7.67
N HIS A 31 4.49 -4.28 -7.42
CA HIS A 31 4.57 -3.08 -8.23
C HIS A 31 6.02 -2.85 -8.66
N GLN A 32 6.20 -2.62 -9.96
CA GLN A 32 7.49 -2.20 -10.51
C GLN A 32 7.79 -0.73 -10.16
N GLN A 33 8.96 -0.25 -10.53
CA GLN A 33 9.32 1.16 -10.41
C GLN A 33 8.27 2.02 -11.12
N MET A 34 7.69 2.99 -10.41
CA MET A 34 6.78 3.95 -11.01
C MET A 34 7.52 5.03 -11.78
N ARG A 35 6.83 5.67 -12.73
CA ARG A 35 7.35 6.83 -13.44
C ARG A 35 7.70 7.96 -12.47
N SER A 36 8.69 8.78 -12.85
CA SER A 36 9.05 9.97 -12.07
C SER A 36 7.84 10.89 -11.85
N GLY A 37 7.75 11.48 -10.66
CA GLY A 37 6.63 12.34 -10.25
C GLY A 37 5.35 11.60 -9.85
N VAL A 38 5.36 10.26 -9.81
CA VAL A 38 4.26 9.47 -9.21
C VAL A 38 4.67 9.01 -7.81
N VAL A 39 3.80 9.28 -6.85
CA VAL A 39 3.95 8.85 -5.46
C VAL A 39 2.85 7.84 -5.14
N PRO A 40 3.14 6.54 -5.19
CA PRO A 40 2.23 5.52 -4.67
C PRO A 40 2.04 5.72 -3.18
N TRP A 41 0.81 5.49 -2.75
CA TRP A 41 0.46 5.50 -1.34
C TRP A 41 -0.56 4.39 -1.08
N HIS A 42 -0.53 3.86 0.13
CA HIS A 42 -1.42 2.79 0.57
C HIS A 42 -1.90 3.12 1.98
N VAL A 43 -3.19 2.92 2.24
CA VAL A 43 -3.77 2.99 3.58
C VAL A 43 -4.37 1.63 3.90
N VAL A 44 -3.94 1.03 5.01
CA VAL A 44 -4.54 -0.23 5.45
C VAL A 44 -5.81 0.09 6.22
N LEU A 45 -6.95 -0.20 5.60
CA LEU A 45 -8.25 0.06 6.23
C LEU A 45 -8.63 -1.00 7.26
N ARG A 46 -8.30 -2.27 7.00
CA ARG A 46 -8.57 -3.43 7.86
C ARG A 46 -7.55 -4.54 7.61
N GLY A 47 -7.32 -5.40 8.61
CA GLY A 47 -6.43 -6.56 8.50
C GLY A 47 -4.95 -6.18 8.62
N GLU A 48 -4.09 -7.11 8.21
CA GLU A 48 -2.65 -7.03 8.34
C GLU A 48 -1.97 -7.62 7.09
N GLY A 49 -0.71 -7.24 6.84
CA GLY A 49 0.10 -7.71 5.71
C GLY A 49 1.55 -7.25 5.81
N ARG A 50 2.39 -7.65 4.86
CA ARG A 50 3.79 -7.23 4.77
C ARG A 50 4.00 -6.35 3.56
N LEU A 51 4.90 -5.38 3.68
CA LEU A 51 5.45 -4.58 2.59
C LEU A 51 6.95 -4.83 2.50
N ASN A 52 7.40 -5.33 1.35
CA ASN A 52 8.81 -5.44 1.03
C ASN A 52 9.20 -4.32 0.06
N VAL A 53 10.13 -3.47 0.46
CA VAL A 53 10.63 -2.35 -0.34
C VAL A 53 12.10 -2.10 -0.01
N GLY A 54 12.95 -1.92 -1.02
CA GLY A 54 14.38 -1.65 -0.82
C GLY A 54 15.11 -2.74 -0.02
N GLY A 55 14.65 -4.00 -0.08
CA GLY A 55 15.20 -5.11 0.70
C GLY A 55 14.83 -5.08 2.20
N GLN A 56 13.93 -4.19 2.61
CA GLN A 56 13.39 -4.12 3.97
C GLN A 56 11.95 -4.62 3.99
N THR A 57 11.57 -5.34 5.05
CA THR A 57 10.22 -5.81 5.27
C THR A 57 9.57 -5.01 6.41
N HIS A 58 8.41 -4.44 6.13
CA HIS A 58 7.60 -3.70 7.09
C HIS A 58 6.29 -4.44 7.34
N HIS A 59 5.93 -4.61 8.61
CA HIS A 59 4.61 -5.12 8.97
C HIS A 59 3.60 -3.97 8.89
N LEU A 60 2.50 -4.19 8.18
CA LEU A 60 1.39 -3.26 8.04
C LEU A 60 0.16 -3.80 8.78
N ARG A 61 -0.55 -2.90 9.47
CA ARG A 61 -1.82 -3.15 10.16
C ARG A 61 -2.79 -2.02 9.90
N ALA A 62 -4.07 -2.26 10.23
CA ALA A 62 -5.12 -1.26 10.11
C ALA A 62 -4.72 0.08 10.75
N GLY A 63 -4.86 1.17 9.98
CA GLY A 63 -4.46 2.53 10.36
C GLY A 63 -3.09 2.96 9.81
N ASP A 64 -2.24 2.03 9.39
CA ASP A 64 -0.95 2.39 8.81
C ASP A 64 -1.13 3.05 7.43
N VAL A 65 -0.31 4.07 7.19
CA VAL A 65 -0.23 4.82 5.93
C VAL A 65 1.19 4.71 5.39
N VAL A 66 1.30 4.22 4.16
CA VAL A 66 2.57 4.08 3.44
C VAL A 66 2.59 5.11 2.32
N LEU A 67 3.66 5.89 2.23
CA LEU A 67 3.98 6.69 1.05
C LEU A 67 5.32 6.23 0.47
N LEU A 68 5.40 6.18 -0.85
CA LEU A 68 6.62 5.85 -1.59
C LEU A 68 6.99 7.04 -2.48
N PRO A 69 7.69 8.07 -1.96
CA PRO A 69 7.93 9.34 -2.67
C PRO A 69 8.66 9.19 -4.00
N HIS A 70 9.46 8.14 -4.14
CA HIS A 70 10.24 7.85 -5.34
C HIS A 70 9.64 6.70 -6.17
N GLY A 71 8.43 6.25 -5.83
CA GLY A 71 7.76 5.20 -6.59
C GLY A 71 8.51 3.87 -6.62
N SER A 72 9.33 3.59 -5.60
CA SER A 72 10.21 2.43 -5.56
C SER A 72 9.46 1.11 -5.78
N PRO A 73 10.08 0.11 -6.44
CA PRO A 73 9.49 -1.21 -6.58
C PRO A 73 9.19 -1.80 -5.21
N HIS A 74 8.01 -2.40 -5.06
CA HIS A 74 7.57 -2.94 -3.80
C HIS A 74 6.62 -4.11 -3.98
N LEU A 75 6.61 -5.00 -2.99
CA LEU A 75 5.71 -6.14 -2.92
C LEU A 75 4.89 -6.04 -1.64
N MET A 76 3.56 -6.07 -1.78
CA MET A 76 2.66 -6.26 -0.66
C MET A 76 2.18 -7.70 -0.61
N GLU A 77 2.08 -8.29 0.57
CA GLU A 77 1.65 -9.68 0.70
C GLU A 77 0.94 -10.02 2.02
N SER A 78 0.21 -11.13 2.02
CA SER A 78 -0.40 -11.69 3.22
C SER A 78 0.64 -12.14 4.25
N LEU A 79 0.27 -12.17 5.52
CA LEU A 79 1.05 -12.81 6.58
C LEU A 79 1.02 -14.35 6.54
N VAL A 80 0.12 -14.92 5.73
CA VAL A 80 -0.14 -16.37 5.70
C VAL A 80 0.95 -17.08 4.91
N GLU A 81 1.70 -17.93 5.59
CA GLU A 81 2.74 -18.77 4.99
C GLU A 81 2.19 -20.15 4.58
N TRP A 82 2.93 -20.90 3.76
CA TRP A 82 2.55 -22.24 3.33
C TRP A 82 2.28 -23.15 4.55
N GLY A 83 1.11 -23.79 4.58
CA GLY A 83 0.69 -24.68 5.67
C GLY A 83 -0.14 -24.04 6.78
N GLN A 84 -0.29 -22.70 6.80
CA GLN A 84 -1.22 -22.04 7.72
C GLN A 84 -2.66 -22.08 7.17
N VAL A 85 -3.56 -22.74 7.90
CA VAL A 85 -5.00 -22.66 7.66
C VAL A 85 -5.52 -21.39 8.33
N LEU A 86 -6.07 -20.46 7.54
CA LEU A 86 -6.80 -19.33 8.10
C LEU A 86 -8.08 -19.84 8.78
N PRO A 87 -8.42 -19.37 10.00
CA PRO A 87 -9.71 -19.67 10.58
C PRO A 87 -10.80 -19.18 9.62
N VAL A 88 -11.72 -20.07 9.25
CA VAL A 88 -12.88 -19.71 8.45
C VAL A 88 -13.69 -18.71 9.28
N ALA A 89 -13.81 -17.48 8.77
CA ALA A 89 -14.66 -16.49 9.41
C ALA A 89 -16.10 -17.02 9.38
N HIS A 90 -16.58 -17.48 10.53
CA HIS A 90 -17.99 -17.78 10.71
C HIS A 90 -18.77 -16.47 10.54
N ARG A 91 -19.62 -16.39 9.52
CA ARG A 91 -20.59 -15.29 9.41
C ARG A 91 -21.52 -15.38 10.62
N VAL A 92 -21.55 -14.30 11.41
CA VAL A 92 -22.63 -14.02 12.36
C VAL A 92 -23.68 -13.18 11.64
#